data_AF-A0A2E2G7Z7-F1
#
_entry.id   AF-A0A2E2G7Z7-F1
#
_cell.length_a   1.000
_cell.length_b   1.000
_cell.length_c   1.000
_cell.angle_alpha   90.00
_cell.angle_beta   90.00
_cell.angle_gamma   90.00
#
_symmetry.space_group_name_H-M   'P 1'
#
loop_
_entity.id
_entity.type
_entity.pdbx_description
1 polymer ?
#
loop_
_entity_poly.entity_id
_entity_poly.type
_entity_poly.pdbx_seq_one_letter_code
_entity_poly.pdbx_strand_id
1 'polypeptide(L)'
;MTLPEVILSALILGISSQVSLDGWASTTARAARSEQRQQHLQQLDQQVLAAERLLARSSVDPDHCRFFGNVGSELQERLPATASFEQQFEPTFNEQGLWLVLQLIDETSVLKRRVLFTPAGLGLCKQTKA
;
A
#
# COMPACT_ATOMS: atom_id res chain seq x y z
N MET A 1 -21.83 -39.08 -42.65
CA MET A 1 -21.86 -37.83 -41.88
C MET A 1 -23.19 -37.15 -42.17
N THR A 2 -24.07 -37.07 -41.19
CA THR A 2 -25.44 -36.59 -41.40
C THR A 2 -25.54 -35.10 -41.07
N LEU A 3 -26.45 -34.39 -41.74
CA LEU A 3 -26.74 -32.97 -41.49
C LEU A 3 -26.92 -32.63 -39.99
N PRO A 4 -27.65 -33.43 -39.17
CA PRO A 4 -27.75 -33.17 -37.73
C PRO A 4 -26.42 -33.31 -36.95
N GLU A 5 -25.52 -34.20 -37.38
CA GLU A 5 -24.20 -34.38 -36.79
C GLU A 5 -23.33 -33.12 -36.95
N VAL A 6 -23.36 -32.51 -38.14
CA VAL A 6 -22.62 -31.27 -38.44
C VAL A 6 -23.17 -30.11 -37.61
N ILE A 7 -24.49 -29.99 -37.48
CA ILE A 7 -25.13 -28.93 -36.70
C ILE A 7 -24.78 -29.05 -35.21
N LEU A 8 -24.84 -30.26 -34.65
CA LEU A 8 -24.49 -30.50 -33.25
C LEU A 8 -23.01 -30.16 -32.99
N SER A 9 -22.12 -30.56 -33.91
CA SER A 9 -20.69 -30.26 -33.82
C SER A 9 -20.43 -28.75 -33.85
N ALA A 10 -21.07 -28.02 -34.78
CA ALA A 10 -20.94 -26.58 -34.89
C ALA A 10 -21.50 -25.84 -33.67
N LEU A 11 -22.62 -26.31 -33.11
CA LEU A 11 -23.21 -25.75 -31.89
C LEU A 11 -22.28 -25.91 -30.69
N ILE A 12 -21.74 -27.12 -30.48
CA ILE A 12 -20.79 -27.38 -29.40
C ILE A 12 -19.55 -26.50 -29.58
N LEU A 13 -19.00 -26.43 -30.80
CA LEU A 13 -17.84 -25.59 -31.11
C LEU A 13 -18.12 -24.10 -30.85
N GLY A 14 -19.31 -23.62 -31.22
CA GLY A 14 -19.76 -22.26 -31.00
C GLY A 14 -19.88 -21.89 -29.52
N ILE A 15 -20.42 -22.81 -28.69
CA ILE A 15 -20.54 -22.59 -27.25
C ILE A 15 -19.16 -22.70 -26.57
N SER A 16 -18.36 -23.70 -26.92
CA SER A 16 -17.03 -23.89 -26.34
C SER A 16 -16.08 -22.72 -26.64
N SER A 17 -16.16 -22.15 -27.83
CA SER A 17 -15.35 -20.97 -28.20
C SER A 17 -15.76 -19.73 -27.40
N GLN A 18 -17.06 -19.47 -27.22
CA GLN A 18 -17.55 -18.36 -26.41
C GLN A 18 -17.12 -18.48 -24.94
N VAL A 19 -17.33 -19.65 -24.33
CA VAL A 19 -16.90 -19.90 -22.93
C VAL A 19 -15.40 -19.76 -22.77
N SER A 20 -14.62 -20.20 -23.76
CA SER A 20 -13.17 -20.03 -23.75
C SER A 20 -12.80 -18.55 -23.77
N LEU A 21 -13.35 -17.77 -24.70
CA LEU A 21 -13.06 -16.34 -24.83
C LEU A 21 -13.44 -15.56 -23.57
N ASP A 22 -14.62 -15.82 -23.01
CA ASP A 22 -15.07 -15.19 -21.76
C ASP A 22 -14.15 -15.57 -20.58
N GLY A 23 -13.72 -16.83 -20.55
CA GLY A 23 -12.71 -17.31 -19.60
C GLY A 23 -11.42 -16.51 -19.69
N TRP A 24 -10.84 -16.39 -20.89
CA TRP A 24 -9.60 -15.63 -21.15
C TRP A 24 -9.76 -14.13 -20.88
N ALA A 25 -10.90 -13.53 -21.24
CA ALA A 25 -11.17 -12.13 -20.97
C ALA A 25 -11.27 -11.86 -19.46
N SER A 26 -11.92 -12.77 -18.71
CA SER A 26 -12.04 -12.63 -17.26
C SER A 26 -10.70 -12.80 -16.53
N THR A 27 -9.83 -13.71 -17.00
CA THR A 27 -8.52 -13.93 -16.39
C THR A 27 -7.56 -12.79 -16.68
N THR A 28 -7.54 -12.26 -17.91
CA THR A 28 -6.74 -11.09 -18.27
C THR A 28 -7.18 -9.83 -17.51
N ALA A 29 -8.49 -9.61 -17.38
CA ALA A 29 -9.02 -8.50 -16.57
C ALA A 29 -8.64 -8.62 -15.09
N ARG A 30 -8.66 -9.84 -14.53
CA ARG A 30 -8.20 -10.08 -13.15
C ARG A 30 -6.70 -9.87 -12.99
N ALA A 31 -5.90 -10.30 -13.97
CA ALA A 31 -4.45 -10.10 -13.98
C ALA A 31 -4.11 -8.60 -13.98
N ALA A 32 -4.73 -7.81 -14.87
CA ALA A 32 -4.53 -6.36 -14.92
C ALA A 32 -4.89 -5.66 -13.59
N ARG A 33 -6.03 -6.03 -12.98
CA ARG A 33 -6.41 -5.50 -11.65
C ARG A 33 -5.41 -5.89 -10.55
N SER A 34 -4.85 -7.10 -10.63
CA SER A 34 -3.85 -7.56 -9.67
C SER A 34 -2.54 -6.79 -9.80
N GLU A 35 -2.10 -6.51 -11.03
CA GLU A 35 -0.91 -5.70 -11.30
C GLU A 35 -1.09 -4.26 -10.80
N GLN A 36 -2.24 -3.65 -11.08
CA GLN A 36 -2.57 -2.32 -10.57
C GLN A 36 -2.55 -2.27 -9.03
N ARG A 37 -3.15 -3.27 -8.37
CA ARG A 37 -3.10 -3.37 -6.91
C ARG A 37 -1.67 -3.53 -6.39
N GLN A 38 -0.84 -4.32 -7.08
CA GLN A 38 0.56 -4.50 -6.71
C GLN A 38 1.35 -3.19 -6.84
N GLN A 39 1.09 -2.40 -7.88
CA GLN A 39 1.69 -1.07 -8.04
C GLN A 39 1.29 -0.13 -6.90
N HIS A 40 0.01 -0.11 -6.49
CA HIS A 40 -0.43 0.69 -5.33
C HIS A 40 0.26 0.25 -4.03
N LEU A 41 0.41 -1.05 -3.80
CA LEU A 41 1.11 -1.58 -2.62
C LEU A 41 2.59 -1.17 -2.62
N GLN A 42 3.26 -1.26 -3.77
CA GLN A 42 4.65 -0.83 -3.92
C GLN A 42 4.82 0.66 -3.63
N GLN A 43 3.92 1.51 -4.09
CA GLN A 43 3.95 2.95 -3.79
C GLN A 43 3.76 3.23 -2.29
N LEU A 44 2.86 2.50 -1.62
CA LEU A 44 2.70 2.59 -0.17
C LEU A 44 3.99 2.19 0.58
N ASP A 45 4.64 1.09 0.17
CA ASP A 45 5.91 0.67 0.76
C ASP A 45 7.00 1.73 0.57
N GLN A 46 7.08 2.34 -0.62
CA GLN A 46 8.05 3.41 -0.89
C GLN A 46 7.82 4.62 0.03
N GLN A 47 6.56 5.01 0.27
CA GLN A 47 6.24 6.10 1.19
C GLN A 47 6.62 5.78 2.63
N VAL A 48 6.34 4.55 3.09
CA VAL A 48 6.74 4.10 4.43
C VAL A 48 8.26 4.14 4.59
N LEU A 49 9.01 3.65 3.60
CA LEU A 49 10.48 3.69 3.61
C LEU A 49 11.03 5.11 3.55
N ALA A 50 10.38 6.02 2.82
CA ALA A 50 10.76 7.43 2.76
C ALA A 50 10.57 8.11 4.14
N ALA A 51 9.43 7.88 4.79
CA ALA A 51 9.17 8.35 6.15
C ALA A 51 10.18 7.80 7.14
N GLU A 52 10.47 6.50 7.09
CA GLU A 52 11.45 5.86 7.96
C GLU A 52 12.84 6.50 7.82
N ARG A 53 13.31 6.71 6.58
CA ARG A 53 14.62 7.34 6.34
C ARG A 53 14.71 8.78 6.84
N LEU A 54 13.63 9.54 6.74
CA LEU A 54 13.58 10.90 7.25
C LEU A 54 13.53 10.91 8.79
N LEU A 55 12.73 10.04 9.39
CA LEU A 55 12.63 9.86 10.84
C LEU A 55 13.93 9.35 11.45
N ALA A 56 14.67 8.46 10.78
CA ALA A 56 15.97 7.97 11.23
C ALA A 56 17.04 9.07 11.35
N ARG A 57 16.78 10.27 10.80
CA ARG A 57 17.65 11.45 10.89
C ARG A 57 17.07 12.54 11.79
N SER A 58 15.91 12.30 12.38
CA SER A 58 15.25 13.26 13.28
C SER A 58 15.96 13.32 14.62
N SER A 59 15.85 14.46 15.29
CA SER A 59 16.35 14.65 16.64
C SER A 59 15.41 13.96 17.64
N VAL A 60 16.02 13.36 18.66
CA VAL A 60 15.32 12.64 19.72
C VAL A 60 15.71 13.25 21.05
N ASP A 61 14.73 13.45 21.93
CA ASP A 61 14.93 13.82 23.32
C ASP A 61 15.71 12.69 24.02
N PRO A 62 16.94 12.94 24.47
CA PRO A 62 17.81 11.90 25.01
C PRO A 62 17.33 11.37 26.37
N ASP A 63 16.52 12.13 27.12
CA ASP A 63 16.08 11.74 28.46
C ASP A 63 14.80 10.89 28.41
N HIS A 64 13.95 11.12 27.40
CA HIS A 64 12.63 10.49 27.29
C HIS A 64 12.47 9.60 26.05
N CYS A 65 13.48 9.50 25.18
CA CYS A 65 13.43 8.66 23.97
C CYS A 65 12.20 8.96 23.09
N ARG A 66 11.90 10.25 22.91
CA ARG A 66 10.77 10.76 22.10
C ARG A 66 11.28 11.64 20.96
N PHE A 67 10.54 11.71 19.86
CA PHE A 67 10.85 12.66 18.79
C PHE A 67 10.81 14.10 19.33
N PHE A 68 11.78 14.92 18.96
CA PHE A 68 11.88 16.29 19.45
C PHE A 68 11.12 17.26 18.52
N GLY A 69 10.23 18.08 19.08
CA GLY A 69 9.47 19.07 18.31
C GLY A 69 8.33 18.48 17.47
N ASN A 70 7.84 19.25 16.49
CA ASN A 70 6.69 18.86 15.65
C ASN A 70 7.11 18.06 14.42
N VAL A 71 7.74 16.91 14.65
CA VAL A 71 8.30 16.03 13.60
C VAL A 71 7.24 15.59 12.58
N GLY A 72 5.98 15.45 12.99
CA GLY A 72 4.88 15.12 12.08
C GLY A 72 4.65 16.18 10.99
N SER A 73 4.68 17.47 11.36
CA SER A 73 4.56 18.57 10.38
C SER A 73 5.77 18.65 9.45
N GLU A 74 6.98 18.48 9.98
CA GLU A 74 8.21 18.49 9.19
C GLU A 74 8.27 17.34 8.19
N LEU A 75 7.76 16.16 8.57
CA LEU A 75 7.61 15.03 7.67
C LEU A 75 6.57 15.28 6.59
N GLN A 76 5.45 15.92 6.92
CA GLN A 76 4.43 16.25 5.93
C GLN A 76 4.98 17.17 4.84
N GLU A 77 5.86 18.12 5.19
CA GLU A 77 6.50 19.00 4.21
C GLU A 77 7.60 18.31 3.40
N ARG A 78 8.31 17.35 3.99
CA ARG A 78 9.46 16.68 3.36
C ARG A 78 9.10 15.42 2.59
N LEU A 79 8.01 14.74 2.94
CA LEU A 79 7.52 13.61 2.16
C LEU A 79 6.90 14.11 0.86
N PRO A 80 7.25 13.53 -0.28
CA PRO A 80 6.58 13.87 -1.53
C PRO A 80 5.11 13.47 -1.43
N ALA A 81 4.22 14.45 -1.60
CA ALA A 81 2.80 14.17 -1.74
C ALA A 81 2.57 13.34 -3.01
N THR A 82 2.09 12.12 -2.84
CA THR A 82 1.66 11.27 -3.96
C THR A 82 0.17 11.51 -4.20
N ALA A 83 -0.19 11.92 -5.42
CA ALA A 83 -1.58 12.18 -5.82
C ALA A 83 -2.53 10.99 -5.57
N SER A 84 -1.99 9.78 -5.46
CA SER A 84 -2.73 8.54 -5.26
C SER A 84 -3.07 8.23 -3.80
N PHE A 85 -2.52 8.93 -2.80
CA PHE A 85 -2.73 8.57 -1.39
C PHE A 85 -2.97 9.80 -0.53
N GLU A 86 -3.99 9.74 0.32
CA GLU A 86 -4.10 10.62 1.47
C GLU A 86 -3.09 10.20 2.53
N GLN A 87 -2.30 11.17 2.99
CA GLN A 87 -1.27 10.98 4.00
C GLN A 87 -1.61 11.80 5.24
N GLN A 88 -1.59 11.15 6.40
CA GLN A 88 -1.82 11.78 7.70
C GLN A 88 -0.78 11.29 8.70
N PHE A 89 -0.28 12.22 9.52
CA PHE A 89 0.59 11.92 10.65
C PHE A 89 -0.15 12.20 11.95
N GLU A 90 -0.23 11.20 12.82
CA GLU A 90 -0.90 11.31 14.13
C GLU A 90 0.11 11.01 15.24
N PRO A 91 0.40 11.95 16.16
CA PRO A 91 1.22 11.64 17.33
C PRO A 91 0.50 10.61 18.23
N THR A 92 1.27 9.77 18.93
CA THR A 92 0.70 8.89 19.96
C THR A 92 0.27 9.69 21.19
N PHE A 93 -0.66 9.14 21.98
CA PHE A 93 -1.19 9.79 23.20
C PHE A 93 -0.12 10.22 24.21
N ASN A 94 1.04 9.56 24.20
CA ASN A 94 2.18 9.84 25.06
C ASN A 94 3.37 10.48 24.33
N GLU A 95 3.20 10.89 23.07
CA GLU A 95 4.24 11.46 22.20
C GLU A 95 5.50 10.59 22.02
N GLN A 96 5.44 9.31 22.39
CA GLN A 96 6.56 8.36 22.24
C GLN A 96 6.70 7.83 20.80
N GLY A 97 5.76 8.17 19.92
CA GLY A 97 5.81 7.76 18.53
C GLY A 97 4.91 8.59 17.64
N LEU A 98 5.03 8.31 16.35
CA LEU A 98 4.29 8.95 15.28
C LEU A 98 3.65 7.88 14.40
N TRP A 99 2.33 7.92 14.28
CA TRP A 99 1.62 7.12 13.30
C TRP A 99 1.67 7.78 11.94
N LEU A 100 2.04 7.00 10.93
CA LEU A 100 1.80 7.32 9.53
C LEU A 100 0.56 6.54 9.07
N VAL A 101 -0.46 7.26 8.63
CA VAL A 101 -1.67 6.71 8.03
C VAL A 101 -1.68 7.08 6.56
N LEU A 102 -1.66 6.06 5.70
CA LEU A 102 -1.76 6.17 4.25
C LEU A 102 -3.06 5.52 3.80
N GLN A 103 -3.86 6.25 3.04
CA GLN A 103 -5.16 5.77 2.57
C GLN A 103 -5.33 6.08 1.07
N LEU A 104 -5.64 5.05 0.30
CA LEU A 104 -6.14 5.17 -1.07
C LEU A 104 -7.60 4.72 -1.07
N ILE A 105 -8.45 5.63 -1.50
CA ILE A 105 -9.86 5.35 -1.76
C ILE A 105 -9.98 5.19 -3.27
N ASP A 106 -10.11 3.94 -3.72
CA ASP A 106 -10.41 3.60 -5.11
C ASP A 106 -11.87 3.14 -5.20
N GLU A 107 -12.49 3.23 -6.38
CA GLU A 107 -13.92 2.94 -6.60
C GLU A 107 -14.32 1.53 -6.15
N THR A 108 -13.35 0.60 -6.12
CA THR A 108 -13.59 -0.82 -5.83
C THR A 108 -12.99 -1.30 -4.50
N SER A 109 -12.09 -0.52 -3.88
CA SER A 109 -11.49 -0.92 -2.60
C SER A 109 -10.84 0.24 -1.86
N VAL A 110 -10.93 0.19 -0.53
CA VAL A 110 -10.16 1.07 0.35
C VAL A 110 -8.87 0.34 0.73
N LEU A 111 -7.73 0.89 0.33
CA LEU A 111 -6.43 0.42 0.73
C LEU A 111 -5.91 1.33 1.83
N LYS A 112 -5.82 0.81 3.07
CA LYS A 112 -5.33 1.57 4.23
C LYS A 112 -4.11 0.91 4.83
N ARG A 113 -3.06 1.69 5.04
CA ARG A 113 -1.86 1.26 5.76
C ARG A 113 -1.59 2.21 6.91
N ARG A 114 -1.36 1.64 8.09
CA ARG A 114 -1.04 2.37 9.30
C ARG A 114 0.23 1.79 9.91
N VAL A 115 1.24 2.63 10.10
CA VAL A 115 2.55 2.24 10.63
C VAL A 115 2.91 3.15 11.79
N LEU A 116 3.34 2.57 12.91
CA LEU A 116 3.86 3.31 14.05
C LEU A 116 5.38 3.39 13.94
N PHE A 117 5.91 4.60 13.99
CA PHE A 117 7.33 4.84 14.16
C PHE A 117 7.59 5.30 15.60
N THR A 118 8.59 4.70 16.24
CA THR A 118 9.08 5.14 17.54
C THR A 118 10.59 5.37 17.46
N PRO A 119 11.15 6.33 18.21
CA PRO A 119 12.59 6.55 18.24
C PRO A 119 13.36 5.29 18.67
N ALA A 120 12.81 4.51 19.62
CA ALA A 120 13.36 3.24 20.04
C ALA A 120 13.38 2.20 18.91
N GLY A 121 12.28 2.08 18.16
CA GLY A 121 12.17 1.17 17.01
C GLY A 121 13.10 1.53 15.86
N LEU A 122 13.48 2.81 15.74
CA LEU A 122 14.46 3.31 14.78
C LEU A 122 15.91 3.27 15.30
N GLY A 123 16.13 2.78 16.52
CA GLY A 123 17.46 2.69 17.12
C GLY A 123 18.09 4.04 17.48
N LEU A 124 17.29 5.10 17.62
CA LEU A 124 17.77 6.47 17.89
C LEU A 124 17.98 6.75 19.38
N CYS A 125 17.44 5.90 20.24
CA CYS A 125 17.58 6.07 21.68
C CYS A 125 18.90 5.49 22.16
N LYS A 126 19.59 6.24 23.03
CA LYS A 126 20.79 5.74 23.70
C LYS A 126 20.40 4.50 24.50
N GLN A 127 21.15 3.41 24.34
CA GLN A 127 21.08 2.34 25.30
C GLN A 127 21.67 2.87 26.61
N THR A 128 20.81 3.10 27.59
CA THR A 128 21.26 3.34 28.96
C THR A 128 22.05 2.11 29.36
N LYS A 129 23.38 2.22 29.36
CA LYS A 129 24.27 1.18 29.87
C LYS A 129 23.87 0.96 31.32
N ALA A 130 23.33 -0.22 31.62
CA ALA A 130 23.01 -0.65 32.98
C ALA A 130 24.27 -0.66 33.85
#